data_AF-A0A3E0VPE5-F1
#
_entry.id   AF-A0A3E0VPE5-F1
#
_cell.length_a   1.000
_cell.length_b   1.000
_cell.length_c   1.000
_cell.angle_alpha   90.00
_cell.angle_beta   90.00
_cell.angle_gamma   90.00
#
_symmetry.space_group_name_H-M   'P 1'
#
loop_
_entity.id
_entity.type
_entity.pdbx_description
1 polymer ?
#
loop_
_entity_poly.entity_id
_entity_poly.type
_entity_poly.pdbx_seq_one_letter_code
_entity_poly.pdbx_strand_id
1 'polypeptide(L)'
;MSRLRLPDRCARCNQTGARIATTWPEGRTCRRCYQRATRIHGICPGCGDDRLLPGLIDGQPGCADCAGIPKDFHCTRCGREDEPVRTGLCAHCCLIDDLTDLFDDTTGQTNPTLAPLFDALTQQAHARSARVWLSKNPHATKLIRDLARGIIPLEHATFTKHSDPRKVAFLRELCIEHGLLESVHLDIEHFQIWVNTKTEVLEPNDGRLVKQFARWVHLNRMQRLAPPAS
;
A
#
# COMPACT_ATOMS: atom_id res chain seq x y z
N MET A 1 -45.87 5.01 -26.63
CA MET A 1 -44.73 5.96 -26.54
C MET A 1 -43.64 5.33 -25.68
N SER A 2 -42.68 4.69 -26.34
CA SER A 2 -41.56 4.00 -25.71
C SER A 2 -40.69 5.02 -24.98
N ARG A 3 -40.59 4.94 -23.65
CA ARG A 3 -39.61 5.71 -22.89
C ARG A 3 -38.23 5.28 -23.36
N LEU A 4 -37.59 6.09 -24.19
CA LEU A 4 -36.16 5.96 -24.51
C LEU A 4 -35.43 5.89 -23.16
N ARG A 5 -34.87 4.71 -22.83
CA ARG A 5 -33.94 4.59 -21.71
C ARG A 5 -32.76 5.48 -22.06
N LEU A 6 -32.70 6.67 -21.47
CA LEU A 6 -31.53 7.52 -21.51
C LEU A 6 -30.32 6.65 -21.10
N PRO A 7 -29.24 6.62 -21.90
CA PRO A 7 -28.11 5.75 -21.62
C PRO A 7 -27.62 5.99 -20.20
N ASP A 8 -27.26 4.91 -19.51
CA ASP A 8 -26.82 4.87 -18.12
C ASP A 8 -25.50 5.64 -17.94
N ARG A 9 -25.61 6.97 -17.92
CA ARG A 9 -24.51 7.90 -17.72
C ARG A 9 -24.27 8.09 -16.24
N CYS A 10 -22.99 8.08 -15.88
CA CYS A 10 -22.59 8.51 -14.55
C CYS A 10 -22.80 10.03 -14.40
N ALA A 11 -23.47 10.46 -13.34
CA ALA A 11 -23.72 11.86 -13.03
C ALA A 11 -22.44 12.70 -12.88
N ARG A 12 -21.32 12.09 -12.49
CA ARG A 12 -20.05 12.81 -12.24
C ARG A 12 -19.08 12.83 -13.43
N CYS A 13 -18.89 11.71 -14.13
CA CYS A 13 -17.94 11.63 -15.26
C CYS A 13 -18.60 11.60 -16.64
N ASN A 14 -19.94 11.58 -16.70
CA ASN A 14 -20.73 11.51 -17.93
C ASN A 14 -20.48 10.26 -18.82
N GLN A 15 -19.67 9.32 -18.35
CA GLN A 15 -19.35 8.08 -19.06
C GLN A 15 -20.59 7.17 -19.15
N THR A 16 -20.88 6.66 -20.35
CA THR A 16 -21.90 5.65 -20.63
C THR A 16 -21.37 4.23 -20.43
N GLY A 17 -22.21 3.30 -19.98
CA GLY A 17 -21.86 1.88 -19.87
C GLY A 17 -20.92 1.54 -18.71
N ALA A 18 -20.61 2.51 -17.85
CA ALA A 18 -19.82 2.27 -16.65
C ALA A 18 -20.64 1.51 -15.60
N ARG A 19 -20.00 0.57 -14.89
CA ARG A 19 -20.63 -0.13 -13.76
C ARG A 19 -21.02 0.87 -12.67
N ILE A 20 -22.32 1.03 -12.44
CA ILE A 20 -22.89 1.88 -11.39
C ILE A 20 -22.62 1.23 -10.03
N ALA A 21 -22.08 2.01 -9.10
CA ALA A 21 -21.79 1.58 -7.73
C ALA A 21 -22.88 1.99 -6.74
N THR A 22 -23.50 3.15 -6.97
CA THR A 22 -24.55 3.70 -6.11
C THR A 22 -25.36 4.75 -6.87
N THR A 23 -26.51 5.13 -6.31
CA THR A 23 -27.28 6.32 -6.69
C THR A 23 -27.29 7.25 -5.49
N TRP A 24 -26.79 8.47 -5.66
CA TRP A 24 -26.80 9.55 -4.67
C TRP A 24 -27.74 10.67 -5.15
N PRO A 25 -28.00 11.72 -4.35
CA PRO A 25 -28.90 12.81 -4.76
C PRO A 25 -28.53 13.46 -6.10
N GLU A 26 -27.23 13.54 -6.45
CA GLU A 26 -26.81 14.05 -7.76
C GLU A 26 -27.04 13.05 -8.92
N GLY A 27 -27.42 11.81 -8.63
CA GLY A 27 -27.74 10.76 -9.59
C GLY A 27 -26.84 9.53 -9.52
N ARG A 28 -26.75 8.81 -10.63
CA ARG A 28 -26.05 7.52 -10.72
C ARG A 28 -24.54 7.71 -10.72
N THR A 29 -23.83 7.06 -9.80
CA THR A 29 -22.39 7.21 -9.63
C THR A 29 -21.67 5.89 -9.95
N CYS A 30 -20.76 5.92 -10.93
CA CYS A 30 -19.97 4.75 -11.31
C CYS A 30 -18.91 4.40 -10.25
N ARG A 31 -18.37 3.18 -10.27
CA ARG A 31 -17.35 2.72 -9.30
C ARG A 31 -16.15 3.65 -9.18
N ARG A 32 -15.62 4.16 -10.29
CA ARG A 32 -14.47 5.08 -10.30
C ARG A 32 -14.79 6.42 -9.64
N CYS A 33 -15.95 7.00 -9.96
CA CYS A 33 -16.40 8.25 -9.36
C CYS A 33 -16.70 8.09 -7.87
N TYR A 34 -17.34 6.98 -7.47
CA TYR A 34 -17.56 6.65 -6.07
C TYR A 34 -16.25 6.54 -5.30
N GLN A 35 -15.26 5.80 -5.83
CA GLN A 35 -13.95 5.67 -5.19
C GLN A 35 -13.21 7.00 -5.10
N ARG A 36 -13.29 7.85 -6.11
CA ARG A 36 -12.68 9.18 -6.06
C ARG A 36 -13.35 10.06 -5.01
N ALA A 37 -14.68 10.04 -4.96
CA ALA A 37 -15.48 10.82 -4.03
C ALA A 37 -15.20 10.45 -2.57
N THR A 38 -15.19 9.15 -2.28
CA THR A 38 -14.96 8.59 -0.93
C THR A 38 -13.48 8.61 -0.50
N ARG A 39 -12.66 9.45 -1.12
CA ARG A 39 -11.25 9.71 -0.77
C ARG A 39 -10.97 11.20 -0.56
N ILE A 40 -11.98 12.05 -0.69
CA ILE A 40 -11.85 13.49 -0.49
C ILE A 40 -12.15 13.76 0.98
N HIS A 41 -11.21 14.38 1.67
CA HIS A 41 -11.38 14.91 3.01
C HIS A 41 -11.10 16.41 3.00
N GLY A 42 -11.76 17.14 3.89
CA GLY A 42 -11.56 18.58 4.06
C GLY A 42 -12.75 19.24 4.74
N ILE A 43 -12.71 20.57 4.79
CA ILE A 43 -13.75 21.41 5.38
C ILE A 43 -15.00 21.38 4.49
N CYS A 44 -16.12 20.92 5.04
CA CYS A 44 -17.41 20.90 4.35
C CYS A 44 -17.95 22.33 4.17
N PRO A 45 -18.35 22.75 2.96
CA PRO A 45 -18.91 24.09 2.74
C PRO A 45 -20.32 24.27 3.35
N GLY A 46 -21.01 23.18 3.71
CA GLY A 46 -22.34 23.24 4.33
C GLY A 46 -22.32 23.38 5.85
N CYS A 47 -21.49 22.58 6.55
CA CYS A 47 -21.44 22.56 8.02
C CYS A 47 -20.14 23.10 8.62
N GLY A 48 -19.06 23.23 7.85
CA GLY A 48 -17.75 23.68 8.34
C GLY A 48 -16.85 22.61 8.96
N ASP A 49 -17.31 21.36 9.10
CA ASP A 49 -16.51 20.27 9.68
C ASP A 49 -15.42 19.78 8.73
N ASP A 50 -14.23 19.45 9.25
CA ASP A 50 -13.16 18.77 8.51
C ASP A 50 -13.35 17.24 8.54
N ARG A 51 -13.89 16.69 7.45
CA ARG A 51 -14.34 15.28 7.40
C ARG A 51 -14.43 14.74 5.97
N LEU A 52 -15.00 13.54 5.78
CA LEU A 52 -15.16 12.95 4.44
C LEU A 52 -16.14 13.78 3.62
N LEU A 53 -15.79 14.09 2.37
CA LEU A 53 -16.59 14.89 1.43
C LEU A 53 -17.04 14.05 0.23
N PRO A 54 -17.86 13.00 0.43
CA PRO A 54 -18.23 12.11 -0.66
C PRO A 54 -19.28 12.76 -1.58
N GLY A 55 -20.09 13.71 -1.10
CA GLY A 55 -21.20 14.30 -1.85
C GLY A 55 -20.81 15.54 -2.66
N LEU A 56 -21.83 16.19 -3.22
CA LEU A 56 -21.69 17.48 -3.89
C LEU A 56 -22.72 18.48 -3.32
N ILE A 57 -22.26 19.69 -3.02
CA ILE A 57 -23.07 20.85 -2.62
C ILE A 57 -22.73 21.95 -3.63
N ASP A 58 -23.70 22.36 -4.43
CA ASP A 58 -23.51 23.34 -5.52
C ASP A 58 -22.32 23.02 -6.44
N GLY A 59 -22.11 21.72 -6.70
CA GLY A 59 -21.02 21.22 -7.55
C GLY A 59 -19.65 21.12 -6.86
N GLN A 60 -19.50 21.55 -5.60
CA GLN A 60 -18.29 21.38 -4.80
C GLN A 60 -18.37 20.16 -3.88
N PRO A 61 -17.24 19.50 -3.53
CA PRO A 61 -17.24 18.39 -2.56
C PRO A 61 -17.86 18.80 -1.22
N GLY A 62 -18.78 17.97 -0.71
CA GLY A 62 -19.47 18.20 0.56
C GLY A 62 -19.63 16.91 1.36
N CYS A 63 -19.85 17.03 2.68
CA CYS A 63 -20.05 15.87 3.54
C CYS A 63 -21.33 15.10 3.19
N ALA A 64 -21.43 13.85 3.62
CA ALA A 64 -22.58 12.99 3.32
C ALA A 64 -23.89 13.62 3.82
N ASP A 65 -23.89 14.18 5.03
CA ASP A 65 -25.07 14.76 5.68
C ASP A 65 -25.59 15.98 4.92
N CYS A 66 -24.73 16.97 4.65
CA CYS A 66 -25.10 18.19 3.92
C CYS A 66 -25.47 17.92 2.45
N ALA A 67 -24.88 16.89 1.82
CA ALA A 67 -25.25 16.48 0.47
C ALA A 67 -26.48 15.57 0.41
N GLY A 68 -27.10 15.22 1.55
CA GLY A 68 -28.29 14.36 1.62
C GLY A 68 -28.04 12.91 1.24
N ILE A 69 -26.80 12.41 1.38
CA ILE A 69 -26.44 11.02 1.10
C ILE A 69 -26.85 10.16 2.31
N PRO A 70 -27.79 9.20 2.16
CA PRO A 70 -28.30 8.41 3.30
C PRO A 70 -27.32 7.34 3.81
N LYS A 71 -26.13 7.23 3.21
CA LYS A 71 -25.15 6.21 3.54
C LYS A 71 -24.25 6.70 4.67
N ASP A 72 -24.16 5.89 5.73
CA ASP A 72 -23.17 6.06 6.77
C ASP A 72 -21.78 5.58 6.32
N PHE A 73 -20.78 6.44 6.49
CA PHE A 73 -19.37 6.18 6.17
C PHE A 73 -18.51 5.97 7.41
N HIS A 74 -19.09 6.03 8.62
CA HIS A 74 -18.35 5.75 9.84
C HIS A 74 -18.03 4.26 9.95
N CYS A 75 -16.77 3.97 10.23
CA CYS A 75 -16.36 2.62 10.59
C CYS A 75 -17.02 2.22 11.90
N THR A 76 -17.73 1.10 11.93
CA THR A 76 -18.40 0.59 13.13
C THR A 76 -17.44 0.18 14.23
N ARG A 77 -16.15 -0.02 13.90
CA ARG A 77 -15.10 -0.40 14.87
C ARG A 77 -14.32 0.79 15.41
N CYS A 78 -13.86 1.69 14.54
CA CYS A 78 -12.96 2.78 14.93
C CYS A 78 -13.55 4.19 14.77
N GLY A 79 -14.79 4.31 14.30
CA GLY A 79 -15.46 5.59 14.07
C GLY A 79 -14.93 6.41 12.89
N ARG A 80 -13.78 6.06 12.28
CA ARG A 80 -13.23 6.81 11.14
C ARG A 80 -14.23 6.88 9.99
N GLU A 81 -14.46 8.07 9.46
CA GLU A 81 -15.25 8.31 8.26
C GLU A 81 -14.40 8.11 6.98
N ASP A 82 -14.65 7.02 6.24
CA ASP A 82 -13.89 6.62 5.04
C ASP A 82 -14.75 5.70 4.13
N GLU A 83 -14.30 5.40 2.91
CA GLU A 83 -14.93 4.39 2.06
C GLU A 83 -14.95 3.02 2.80
N PRO A 84 -16.13 2.42 3.04
CA PRO A 84 -16.20 1.08 3.60
C PRO A 84 -15.62 0.07 2.60
N VAL A 85 -14.71 -0.78 3.06
CA VAL A 85 -14.10 -1.84 2.24
C VAL A 85 -14.72 -3.20 2.49
N ARG A 86 -15.08 -3.49 3.75
CA ARG A 86 -16.02 -4.56 4.12
C ARG A 86 -17.24 -3.91 4.77
N THR A 87 -18.32 -4.67 4.94
CA THR A 87 -19.54 -4.18 5.58
C THR A 87 -19.22 -3.52 6.92
N GLY A 88 -19.46 -2.21 7.02
CA GLY A 88 -19.21 -1.41 8.23
C GLY A 88 -17.74 -1.11 8.56
N LEU A 89 -16.75 -1.58 7.79
CA LEU A 89 -15.34 -1.46 8.16
C LEU A 89 -14.52 -0.64 7.15
N CYS A 90 -13.74 0.30 7.66
CA CYS A 90 -12.79 1.09 6.88
C CYS A 90 -11.56 0.25 6.46
N ALA A 91 -10.73 0.82 5.59
CA ALA A 91 -9.52 0.16 5.10
C ALA A 91 -8.52 -0.21 6.21
N HIS A 92 -8.40 0.61 7.27
CA HIS A 92 -7.49 0.35 8.39
C HIS A 92 -7.94 -0.85 9.22
N CYS A 93 -9.21 -0.89 9.64
CA CYS A 93 -9.72 -2.03 10.41
C CYS A 93 -9.67 -3.34 9.60
N CYS A 94 -9.99 -3.28 8.30
CA CYS A 94 -9.83 -4.46 7.46
C CYS A 94 -8.37 -4.88 7.30
N LEU A 95 -7.42 -3.94 7.28
CA LEU A 95 -6.00 -4.26 7.19
C LEU A 95 -5.51 -4.95 8.46
N ILE A 96 -5.96 -4.49 9.64
CA ILE A 96 -5.66 -5.14 10.91
C ILE A 96 -6.18 -6.58 10.91
N ASP A 97 -7.43 -6.81 10.46
CA ASP A 97 -7.98 -8.17 10.34
C ASP A 97 -7.12 -9.03 9.40
N ASP A 98 -6.82 -8.50 8.19
CA ASP A 98 -6.06 -9.22 7.17
C ASP A 98 -4.63 -9.56 7.64
N LEU A 99 -4.00 -8.67 8.42
CA LEU A 99 -2.67 -8.88 8.97
C LEU A 99 -2.70 -9.81 10.19
N THR A 100 -3.73 -9.76 11.03
CA THR A 100 -3.87 -10.66 12.18
C THR A 100 -3.91 -12.11 11.70
N ASP A 101 -4.71 -12.38 10.67
CA ASP A 101 -4.78 -13.71 10.04
C ASP A 101 -3.45 -14.12 9.36
N LEU A 102 -2.69 -13.14 8.86
CA LEU A 102 -1.45 -13.40 8.13
C LEU A 102 -0.26 -13.66 9.05
N PHE A 103 -0.23 -12.99 10.21
CA PHE A 103 0.82 -13.09 11.23
C PHE A 103 0.51 -14.16 12.30
N ASP A 104 -0.62 -14.86 12.17
CA ASP A 104 -0.96 -16.00 13.03
C ASP A 104 0.11 -17.11 12.96
N ASP A 105 0.64 -17.46 14.13
CA ASP A 105 1.68 -18.47 14.33
C ASP A 105 1.13 -19.91 14.46
N THR A 106 -0.13 -20.15 14.06
CA THR A 106 -0.93 -21.37 14.26
C THR A 106 -1.50 -21.59 15.66
N THR A 107 -1.13 -20.76 16.65
CA THR A 107 -1.67 -20.83 18.01
C THR A 107 -2.76 -19.79 18.29
N GLY A 108 -3.12 -18.96 17.30
CA GLY A 108 -3.97 -17.80 17.51
C GLY A 108 -3.19 -16.56 17.98
N GLN A 109 -1.86 -16.60 17.98
CA GLN A 109 -1.00 -15.53 18.47
C GLN A 109 -0.10 -14.99 17.36
N THR A 110 0.32 -13.73 17.52
CA THR A 110 1.35 -13.14 16.66
C THR A 110 2.72 -13.46 17.25
N ASN A 111 3.62 -13.98 16.41
CA ASN A 111 5.00 -14.23 16.81
C ASN A 111 5.64 -12.93 17.36
N PRO A 112 6.09 -12.89 18.62
CA PRO A 112 6.60 -11.67 19.25
C PRO A 112 7.78 -11.04 18.49
N THR A 113 8.59 -11.86 17.83
CA THR A 113 9.73 -11.39 17.01
C THR A 113 9.27 -10.51 15.84
N LEU A 114 8.05 -10.74 15.33
CA LEU A 114 7.48 -10.00 14.20
C LEU A 114 6.54 -8.87 14.64
N ALA A 115 6.33 -8.68 15.94
CA ALA A 115 5.45 -7.63 16.45
C ALA A 115 5.79 -6.23 15.93
N PRO A 116 7.07 -5.80 15.85
CA PRO A 116 7.38 -4.46 15.32
C PRO A 116 7.01 -4.30 13.84
N LEU A 117 7.12 -5.38 13.04
CA LEU A 117 6.69 -5.37 11.64
C LEU A 117 5.15 -5.34 11.52
N PHE A 118 4.45 -6.08 12.38
CA PHE A 118 2.99 -6.06 12.45
C PHE A 118 2.48 -4.65 12.80
N ASP A 119 3.08 -4.02 13.81
CA ASP A 119 2.73 -2.66 14.23
C ASP A 119 3.00 -1.65 13.12
N ALA A 120 4.15 -1.73 12.47
CA ALA A 120 4.49 -0.88 11.33
C ALA A 120 3.45 -0.96 10.20
N LEU A 121 3.07 -2.20 9.82
CA LEU A 121 2.12 -2.42 8.74
C LEU A 121 0.70 -1.97 9.10
N THR A 122 0.29 -2.09 10.37
CA THR A 122 -1.06 -1.70 10.83
C THR A 122 -1.20 -0.20 11.09
N GLN A 123 -0.14 0.49 11.52
CA GLN A 123 -0.15 1.92 11.84
C GLN A 123 0.07 2.84 10.63
N GLN A 124 0.34 2.30 9.45
CA GLN A 124 0.59 3.10 8.26
C GLN A 124 -0.59 4.01 7.88
N ALA A 125 -0.28 5.16 7.25
CA ALA A 125 -1.29 6.10 6.78
C ALA A 125 -2.10 5.62 5.55
N HIS A 126 -1.56 4.68 4.77
CA HIS A 126 -2.09 4.29 3.46
C HIS A 126 -2.65 2.86 3.44
N ALA A 127 -3.47 2.49 4.44
CA ALA A 127 -3.98 1.14 4.61
C ALA A 127 -4.63 0.53 3.34
N ARG A 128 -5.32 1.32 2.53
CA ARG A 128 -5.92 0.83 1.26
C ARG A 128 -4.85 0.36 0.26
N SER A 129 -3.76 1.12 0.12
CA SER A 129 -2.64 0.76 -0.75
C SER A 129 -1.94 -0.50 -0.23
N ALA A 130 -1.76 -0.61 1.08
CA ALA A 130 -1.21 -1.80 1.72
C ALA A 130 -2.01 -3.06 1.42
N ARG A 131 -3.33 -3.00 1.58
CA ARG A 131 -4.22 -4.12 1.30
C ARG A 131 -4.17 -4.52 -0.17
N VAL A 132 -4.16 -3.54 -1.08
CA VAL A 132 -3.98 -3.81 -2.51
C VAL A 132 -2.63 -4.50 -2.75
N TRP A 133 -1.54 -3.99 -2.17
CA TRP A 133 -0.21 -4.57 -2.31
C TRP A 133 -0.16 -6.02 -1.79
N LEU A 134 -0.66 -6.29 -0.58
CA LEU A 134 -0.77 -7.63 -0.01
C LEU A 134 -1.59 -8.56 -0.91
N SER A 135 -2.73 -8.10 -1.42
CA SER A 135 -3.60 -8.91 -2.31
C SER A 135 -2.96 -9.23 -3.67
N LYS A 136 -2.06 -8.37 -4.16
CA LYS A 136 -1.40 -8.50 -5.46
C LYS A 136 0.00 -9.13 -5.35
N ASN A 137 0.52 -9.29 -4.14
CA ASN A 137 1.84 -9.81 -3.90
C ASN A 137 1.78 -11.12 -3.08
N PRO A 138 1.53 -12.27 -3.75
CA PRO A 138 1.48 -13.57 -3.08
C PRO A 138 2.84 -13.98 -2.47
N HIS A 139 3.95 -13.45 -3.00
CA HIS A 139 5.28 -13.72 -2.47
C HIS A 139 5.47 -13.07 -1.09
N ALA A 140 5.07 -11.80 -0.95
CA ALA A 140 5.11 -11.12 0.34
C ALA A 140 4.21 -11.78 1.39
N THR A 141 2.97 -12.12 1.02
CA THR A 141 2.03 -12.76 1.96
C THR A 141 2.49 -14.17 2.37
N LYS A 142 3.00 -14.97 1.43
CA LYS A 142 3.61 -16.26 1.76
C LYS A 142 4.80 -16.09 2.70
N LEU A 143 5.70 -15.14 2.40
CA LEU A 143 6.90 -14.89 3.20
C LEU A 143 6.55 -14.49 4.64
N ILE A 144 5.60 -13.56 4.82
CA ILE A 144 5.11 -13.16 6.15
C ILE A 144 4.59 -14.37 6.92
N ARG A 145 3.77 -15.22 6.27
CA ARG A 145 3.20 -16.41 6.92
C ARG A 145 4.28 -17.43 7.31
N ASP A 146 5.26 -17.66 6.45
CA ASP A 146 6.35 -18.59 6.72
C ASP A 146 7.23 -18.08 7.87
N LEU A 147 7.50 -16.76 7.92
CA LEU A 147 8.20 -16.11 9.03
C LEU A 147 7.40 -16.22 10.33
N ALA A 148 6.10 -15.90 10.29
CA ALA A 148 5.23 -15.91 11.47
C ALA A 148 5.18 -17.29 12.13
N ARG A 149 5.11 -18.34 11.31
CA ARG A 149 5.09 -19.75 11.74
C ARG A 149 6.47 -20.33 12.05
N GLY A 150 7.54 -19.56 11.92
CA GLY A 150 8.92 -20.02 12.14
C GLY A 150 9.38 -21.09 11.14
N ILE A 151 8.75 -21.20 9.98
CA ILE A 151 9.15 -22.13 8.91
C ILE A 151 10.50 -21.71 8.30
N ILE A 152 10.74 -20.41 8.24
CA ILE A 152 11.98 -19.80 7.75
C ILE A 152 12.50 -18.78 8.77
N PRO A 153 13.83 -18.61 8.90
CA PRO A 153 14.42 -17.64 9.80
C PRO A 153 14.24 -16.20 9.30
N LEU A 154 14.20 -15.25 10.23
CA LEU A 154 14.24 -13.82 9.92
C LEU A 154 15.70 -13.36 9.81
N GLU A 155 16.22 -13.34 8.58
CA GLU A 155 17.59 -12.92 8.27
C GLU A 155 17.64 -12.26 6.89
N HIS A 156 18.68 -11.46 6.59
CA HIS A 156 18.81 -10.84 5.26
C HIS A 156 18.83 -11.85 4.11
N ALA A 157 19.39 -13.05 4.33
CA ALA A 157 19.44 -14.11 3.33
C ALA A 157 18.04 -14.58 2.91
N THR A 158 17.07 -14.57 3.82
CA THR A 158 15.67 -14.93 3.55
C THR A 158 15.05 -14.05 2.47
N PHE A 159 15.39 -12.77 2.43
CA PHE A 159 14.88 -11.82 1.44
C PHE A 159 15.71 -11.82 0.15
N THR A 160 17.05 -11.85 0.27
CA THR A 160 17.95 -11.74 -0.88
C THR A 160 18.03 -13.02 -1.71
N LYS A 161 17.89 -14.19 -1.09
CA LYS A 161 17.85 -15.51 -1.76
C LYS A 161 16.43 -15.96 -2.11
N HIS A 162 15.42 -15.13 -1.84
CA HIS A 162 14.04 -15.42 -2.20
C HIS A 162 13.91 -15.64 -3.72
N SER A 163 12.95 -16.44 -4.16
CA SER A 163 12.74 -16.75 -5.59
C SER A 163 12.43 -15.51 -6.45
N ASP A 164 11.89 -14.47 -5.82
CA ASP A 164 11.67 -13.16 -6.39
C ASP A 164 12.04 -12.08 -5.36
N PRO A 165 13.32 -11.65 -5.28
CA PRO A 165 13.78 -10.70 -4.28
C PRO A 165 13.11 -9.33 -4.40
N ARG A 166 12.78 -8.91 -5.62
CA ARG A 166 12.17 -7.59 -5.88
C ARG A 166 10.78 -7.48 -5.25
N LYS A 167 10.00 -8.57 -5.27
CA LYS A 167 8.67 -8.59 -4.65
C LYS A 167 8.70 -8.54 -3.12
N VAL A 168 9.81 -8.89 -2.48
CA VAL A 168 9.94 -8.93 -1.02
C VAL A 168 10.91 -7.87 -0.47
N ALA A 169 11.56 -7.09 -1.34
CA ALA A 169 12.52 -6.06 -0.96
C ALA A 169 11.93 -5.05 0.03
N PHE A 170 10.70 -4.59 -0.21
CA PHE A 170 10.00 -3.67 0.69
C PHE A 170 9.83 -4.24 2.12
N LEU A 171 9.62 -5.56 2.26
CA LEU A 171 9.54 -6.18 3.59
C LEU A 171 10.89 -6.18 4.29
N ARG A 172 11.99 -6.40 3.54
CA ARG A 172 13.34 -6.32 4.09
C ARG A 172 13.65 -4.91 4.58
N GLU A 173 13.30 -3.90 3.78
CA GLU A 173 13.41 -2.48 4.13
C GLU A 173 12.68 -2.18 5.44
N LEU A 174 11.40 -2.58 5.55
CA LEU A 174 10.64 -2.43 6.79
C LEU A 174 11.27 -3.18 7.97
N CYS A 175 11.82 -4.38 7.75
CA CYS A 175 12.48 -5.11 8.81
C CYS A 175 13.74 -4.39 9.33
N ILE A 176 14.50 -3.76 8.44
CA ILE A 176 15.65 -2.94 8.83
C ILE A 176 15.18 -1.68 9.56
N GLU A 177 14.21 -0.96 9.00
CA GLU A 177 13.68 0.29 9.56
C GLU A 177 13.14 0.11 10.98
N HIS A 178 12.50 -1.04 11.26
CA HIS A 178 11.94 -1.36 12.57
C HIS A 178 12.86 -2.24 13.45
N GLY A 179 14.15 -2.38 13.09
CA GLY A 179 15.16 -3.04 13.91
C GLY A 179 15.02 -4.57 14.04
N LEU A 180 14.23 -5.19 13.17
CA LEU A 180 14.13 -6.66 13.07
C LEU A 180 15.35 -7.28 12.37
N LEU A 181 16.07 -6.49 11.56
CA LEU A 181 17.31 -6.88 10.90
C LEU A 181 18.37 -5.81 11.14
N GLU A 182 19.64 -6.21 11.11
CA GLU A 182 20.77 -5.29 11.19
C GLU A 182 20.70 -4.23 10.08
N SER A 183 21.12 -3.00 10.40
CA SER A 183 21.18 -1.93 9.42
C SER A 183 22.20 -2.23 8.34
N VAL A 184 21.77 -2.11 7.08
CA VAL A 184 22.64 -2.21 5.90
C VAL A 184 22.43 -1.02 4.97
N HIS A 185 23.46 -0.65 4.22
CA HIS A 185 23.34 0.38 3.19
C HIS A 185 22.73 -0.20 1.91
N LEU A 186 21.39 -0.22 1.85
CA LEU A 186 20.66 -0.77 0.71
C LEU A 186 21.03 -0.10 -0.61
N ASP A 187 21.29 1.20 -0.63
CA ASP A 187 21.76 1.91 -1.84
C ASP A 187 23.09 1.35 -2.35
N ILE A 188 24.00 1.03 -1.43
CA ILE A 188 25.30 0.42 -1.74
C ILE A 188 25.10 -0.99 -2.31
N GLU A 189 24.25 -1.80 -1.69
CA GLU A 189 23.92 -3.14 -2.20
C GLU A 189 23.27 -3.08 -3.59
N HIS A 190 22.26 -2.22 -3.77
CA HIS A 190 21.57 -2.02 -5.04
C HIS A 190 22.53 -1.55 -6.14
N PHE A 191 23.44 -0.64 -5.81
CA PHE A 191 24.48 -0.19 -6.74
C PHE A 191 25.40 -1.33 -7.15
N GLN A 192 25.88 -2.14 -6.20
CA GLN A 192 26.73 -3.29 -6.51
C GLN A 192 26.03 -4.31 -7.41
N ILE A 193 24.77 -4.65 -7.11
CA ILE A 193 23.95 -5.54 -7.95
C ILE A 193 23.81 -4.96 -9.35
N TRP A 194 23.45 -3.67 -9.45
CA TRP A 194 23.28 -3.00 -10.74
C TRP A 194 24.57 -2.99 -11.58
N VAL A 195 25.71 -2.65 -10.99
CA VAL A 195 27.02 -2.68 -11.67
C VAL A 195 27.31 -4.09 -12.18
N ASN A 196 27.12 -5.11 -11.34
CA ASN A 196 27.38 -6.49 -11.72
C ASN A 196 26.49 -6.94 -12.88
N THR A 197 25.18 -6.72 -12.79
CA THR A 197 24.24 -7.08 -13.88
C THR A 197 24.55 -6.33 -15.18
N LYS A 198 24.94 -5.05 -15.12
CA LYS A 198 25.26 -4.27 -16.32
C LYS A 198 26.57 -4.65 -16.98
N THR A 199 27.51 -5.19 -16.23
CA THR A 199 28.83 -5.56 -16.74
C THR A 199 28.90 -7.02 -17.19
N GLU A 200 27.97 -7.87 -16.75
CA GLU A 200 27.82 -9.25 -17.25
C GLU A 200 27.47 -9.34 -18.73
N VAL A 201 26.82 -8.30 -19.29
CA VAL A 201 26.45 -8.25 -20.72
C VAL A 201 27.54 -7.67 -21.61
N LEU A 202 28.67 -7.23 -21.05
CA LEU A 202 29.78 -6.62 -21.78
C LEU A 202 30.84 -7.66 -22.13
N GLU A 203 31.75 -7.29 -23.05
CA GLU A 203 32.97 -8.08 -23.29
C GLU A 203 33.79 -8.19 -21.99
N PRO A 204 34.42 -9.34 -21.68
CA PRO A 204 35.09 -9.57 -20.40
C PRO A 204 36.11 -8.51 -19.94
N ASN A 205 36.90 -7.91 -20.84
CA ASN A 205 37.84 -6.85 -20.49
C ASN A 205 37.12 -5.53 -20.19
N ASP A 206 36.15 -5.16 -21.02
CA ASP A 206 35.35 -3.95 -20.81
C ASP A 206 34.55 -4.04 -19.51
N GLY A 207 33.92 -5.20 -19.26
CA GLY A 207 33.20 -5.49 -18.03
C GLY A 207 34.11 -5.41 -16.79
N ARG A 208 35.34 -5.94 -16.88
CA ARG A 208 36.35 -5.81 -15.80
C ARG A 208 36.70 -4.34 -15.54
N LEU A 209 36.97 -3.57 -16.59
CA LEU A 209 37.37 -2.16 -16.47
C LEU A 209 36.25 -1.32 -15.85
N VAL A 210 35.01 -1.50 -16.29
CA VAL A 210 33.83 -0.83 -15.72
C VAL A 210 33.60 -1.22 -14.26
N LYS A 211 33.68 -2.52 -13.90
CA LYS A 211 33.59 -2.96 -12.51
C LYS A 211 34.66 -2.31 -11.63
N GLN A 212 35.91 -2.26 -12.11
CA GLN A 212 37.01 -1.67 -11.37
C GLN A 212 36.81 -0.17 -11.16
N PHE A 213 36.42 0.56 -12.21
CA PHE A 213 36.10 1.99 -12.12
C PHE A 213 34.93 2.25 -11.13
N ALA A 214 33.82 1.53 -11.28
CA ALA A 214 32.66 1.66 -10.41
C ALA A 214 32.99 1.39 -8.95
N ARG A 215 33.83 0.38 -8.67
CA ARG A 215 34.31 0.09 -7.31
C ARG A 215 35.20 1.21 -6.76
N TRP A 216 36.21 1.63 -7.51
CA TRP A 216 37.21 2.59 -7.03
C TRP A 216 36.65 4.00 -6.84
N VAL A 217 35.76 4.44 -7.72
CA VAL A 217 35.24 5.81 -7.74
C VAL A 217 33.91 5.90 -6.99
N HIS A 218 32.91 5.14 -7.43
CA HIS A 218 31.55 5.30 -6.94
C HIS A 218 31.33 4.56 -5.62
N LEU A 219 31.72 3.29 -5.53
CA LEU A 219 31.49 2.51 -4.31
C LEU A 219 32.23 3.10 -3.11
N ASN A 220 33.52 3.42 -3.28
CA ASN A 220 34.31 4.10 -2.24
C ASN A 220 33.73 5.47 -1.85
N ARG A 221 33.10 6.21 -2.78
CA ARG A 221 32.44 7.47 -2.46
C ARG A 221 31.16 7.24 -1.67
N MET A 222 30.33 6.27 -2.08
CA MET A 222 29.11 5.92 -1.37
C MET A 222 29.42 5.46 0.06
N GLN A 223 30.44 4.60 0.25
CA GLN A 223 30.88 4.15 1.57
C GLN A 223 31.35 5.29 2.47
N ARG A 224 32.04 6.29 1.92
CA ARG A 224 32.47 7.47 2.69
C ARG A 224 31.34 8.42 3.07
N LEU A 225 30.28 8.48 2.26
CA LEU A 225 29.13 9.34 2.49
C LEU A 225 28.02 8.64 3.29
N ALA A 226 28.09 7.31 3.41
CA ALA A 226 27.13 6.55 4.18
C ALA A 226 27.28 6.89 5.68
N PRO A 227 26.18 7.28 6.36
CA PRO A 227 26.21 7.42 7.81
C PRO A 227 26.55 6.06 8.45
N PRO A 228 27.12 6.02 9.66
CA PRO A 228 27.35 4.75 10.34
C PRO A 228 26.04 3.96 10.46
N ALA A 229 26.08 2.67 10.08
CA ALA A 229 24.97 1.76 10.30
C ALA A 229 24.64 1.76 11.81
N SER A 230 23.39 2.13 12.13
CA SER A 230 22.89 2.22 13.51
C SER A 230 22.39 0.86 13.98
#